data_AF-A0A1H9T8H0-F1
#
_entry.id   AF-A0A1H9T8H0-F1
#
_cell.length_a   1.000
_cell.length_b   1.000
_cell.length_c   1.000
_cell.angle_alpha   90.00
_cell.angle_beta   90.00
_cell.angle_gamma   90.00
#
_symmetry.space_group_name_H-M   'P 1'
#
loop_
_entity.id
_entity.type
_entity.pdbx_description
1 polymer ?
#
loop_
_entity_poly.entity_id
_entity_poly.type
_entity_poly.pdbx_seq_one_letter_code
_entity_poly.pdbx_strand_id
1 'polypeptide(L)'
;MFTGTHDGLWRRSNFRRRFWLPALAGDTEQGWAPILEGMHFHDQGHTHQTWLIEDDVPRVLRLARLGHRRRDTDDGYSHVTERMVERMLITLDHRWEQDATWEWPENHAAPTQAA
;
A
#
# COMPACT_ATOMS: atom_id res chain seq x y z
N MET A 1 10.89 -3.68 -8.64
CA MET A 1 10.68 -5.15 -8.56
C MET A 1 11.36 -5.64 -7.28
N PHE A 2 10.73 -6.51 -6.49
CA PHE A 2 11.33 -6.99 -5.23
C PHE A 2 12.14 -8.27 -5.48
N THR A 3 13.44 -8.22 -5.20
CA THR A 3 14.39 -9.33 -5.37
C THR A 3 14.88 -9.83 -4.02
N GLY A 4 15.12 -11.14 -3.95
CA GLY A 4 15.75 -11.78 -2.78
C GLY A 4 17.26 -11.59 -2.79
N THR A 5 17.91 -12.07 -1.74
CA THR A 5 19.37 -12.00 -1.54
C THR A 5 20.20 -12.73 -2.60
N HIS A 6 19.57 -13.43 -3.55
CA HIS A 6 20.20 -14.18 -4.64
C HIS A 6 19.60 -13.78 -5.99
N ASP A 7 19.13 -12.53 -6.13
CA ASP A 7 18.49 -11.95 -7.33
C ASP A 7 17.22 -12.65 -7.85
N GLY A 8 16.74 -13.68 -7.14
CA GLY A 8 15.46 -14.34 -7.43
C GLY A 8 14.25 -13.51 -6.99
N LEU A 9 13.14 -13.62 -7.72
CA LEU A 9 11.89 -12.95 -7.36
C LEU A 9 11.31 -13.49 -6.06
N TRP A 10 10.74 -12.59 -5.27
CA TRP A 10 10.03 -13.00 -4.05
C TRP A 10 8.81 -13.83 -4.36
N ARG A 11 8.74 -15.01 -3.74
CA ARG A 11 7.51 -15.80 -3.71
C ARG A 11 6.50 -15.12 -2.78
N ARG A 12 5.23 -15.06 -3.21
CA ARG A 12 4.11 -14.53 -2.41
C ARG A 12 4.04 -15.14 -1.01
N SER A 13 4.25 -16.44 -0.87
CA SER A 13 4.22 -17.14 0.43
C SER A 13 5.35 -16.69 1.36
N ASN A 14 6.56 -16.50 0.84
CA ASN A 14 7.70 -16.00 1.60
C ASN A 14 7.47 -14.56 2.05
N PHE A 15 6.99 -13.71 1.14
CA PHE A 15 6.63 -12.33 1.49
C PHE A 15 5.61 -12.29 2.63
N ARG A 16 4.52 -13.06 2.50
CA ARG A 16 3.47 -13.12 3.52
C ARG A 16 4.02 -13.54 4.89
N ARG A 17 4.80 -14.61 4.94
CA ARG A 17 5.27 -15.19 6.21
C ARG A 17 6.38 -14.36 6.87
N ARG A 18 7.30 -13.81 6.08
CA ARG A 18 8.52 -13.17 6.61
C ARG A 18 8.41 -11.67 6.82
N PHE A 19 7.50 -11.01 6.11
CA PHE A 19 7.41 -9.54 6.15
C PHE A 19 5.99 -9.09 6.52
N TRP A 20 4.97 -9.55 5.79
CA TRP A 20 3.60 -9.09 6.02
C TRP A 20 3.07 -9.43 7.41
N LEU A 21 3.09 -10.71 7.81
CA LEU A 21 2.55 -11.12 9.11
C LEU A 21 3.34 -10.52 10.30
N PRO A 22 4.68 -10.53 10.32
CA PRO A 22 5.43 -9.87 11.38
C PRO A 22 5.17 -8.36 11.47
N ALA A 23 5.10 -7.64 10.34
CA ALA A 23 4.80 -6.21 10.35
C ALA A 23 3.42 -5.88 10.94
N LEU A 24 2.43 -6.77 10.77
CA LEU A 24 1.09 -6.59 11.33
C LEU A 24 0.97 -7.01 12.79
N ALA A 25 1.62 -8.11 13.16
CA ALA A 25 1.58 -8.66 14.52
C ALA A 25 2.56 -7.98 15.47
N GLY A 26 3.45 -7.12 14.96
CA GLY A 26 4.54 -6.55 15.72
C GLY A 26 5.71 -7.52 15.85
N ASP A 27 6.83 -6.96 16.29
CA ASP A 27 8.07 -7.68 16.52
C ASP A 27 8.81 -7.02 17.68
N THR A 28 8.87 -7.71 18.81
CA THR A 28 9.51 -7.20 20.03
C THR A 28 11.02 -7.02 19.88
N GLU A 29 11.69 -7.84 19.06
CA GLU A 29 13.14 -7.70 18.82
C GLU A 29 13.44 -6.44 18.00
N GLN A 30 12.50 -6.07 17.12
CA GLN A 30 12.60 -4.86 16.29
C GLN A 30 11.91 -3.64 16.92
N GLY A 31 11.29 -3.79 18.09
CA GLY A 31 10.57 -2.73 18.80
C GLY A 31 9.24 -2.31 18.13
N TRP A 32 8.67 -3.16 17.26
CA TRP A 32 7.44 -2.86 16.53
C TRP A 32 6.21 -3.29 17.34
N ALA A 33 5.31 -2.34 17.58
CA ALA A 33 3.98 -2.65 18.10
C ALA A 33 3.12 -3.34 17.02
N PRO A 34 2.16 -4.21 17.40
CA PRO A 34 1.17 -4.73 16.47
C PRO A 34 0.35 -3.58 15.84
N ILE A 35 0.09 -3.69 14.54
CA ILE A 35 -0.69 -2.71 13.77
C ILE A 35 -2.12 -3.19 13.61
N LEU A 36 -2.30 -4.35 12.94
CA LEU A 36 -3.60 -4.94 12.67
C LEU A 36 -3.45 -6.44 12.40
N GLU A 37 -3.47 -7.22 13.48
CA GLU A 37 -3.36 -8.68 13.40
C GLU A 37 -4.48 -9.28 12.54
N GLY A 38 -4.12 -10.31 11.76
CA GLY A 38 -5.07 -11.05 10.93
C GLY A 38 -5.44 -10.39 9.60
N MET A 39 -4.97 -9.17 9.31
CA MET A 39 -5.22 -8.52 8.03
C MET A 39 -4.62 -9.33 6.86
N HIS A 40 -5.42 -9.58 5.82
CA HIS A 40 -4.94 -10.22 4.60
C HIS A 40 -4.29 -9.18 3.70
N PHE A 41 -3.24 -9.58 2.98
CA PHE A 41 -2.60 -8.69 2.00
C PHE A 41 -3.57 -8.17 0.92
N HIS A 42 -4.62 -8.94 0.60
CA HIS A 42 -5.66 -8.52 -0.35
C HIS A 42 -6.52 -7.36 0.17
N ASP A 43 -6.65 -7.23 1.49
CA ASP A 43 -7.49 -6.21 2.13
C ASP A 43 -6.94 -4.79 1.87
N GLN A 44 -5.65 -4.66 1.54
CA GLN A 44 -5.05 -3.42 1.05
C GLN A 44 -5.74 -2.91 -0.24
N GLY A 45 -6.07 -3.82 -1.16
CA GLY A 45 -6.76 -3.48 -2.40
C GLY A 45 -8.19 -2.99 -2.16
N HIS A 46 -8.89 -3.61 -1.21
CA HIS A 46 -10.21 -3.16 -0.77
C HIS A 46 -10.15 -1.81 -0.08
N THR A 47 -9.18 -1.61 0.81
CA THR A 47 -8.96 -0.33 1.49
C THR A 47 -8.69 0.79 0.48
N HIS A 48 -7.81 0.55 -0.49
CA HIS A 48 -7.55 1.51 -1.56
C HIS A 48 -8.81 1.83 -2.37
N GLN A 49 -9.63 0.82 -2.68
CA GLN A 49 -10.90 1.05 -3.37
C GLN A 49 -11.85 1.94 -2.58
N THR A 50 -11.95 1.74 -1.26
CA THR A 50 -12.76 2.57 -0.37
C THR A 50 -12.25 4.01 -0.33
N TRP A 51 -10.96 4.23 -0.17
CA TRP A 51 -10.38 5.59 -0.18
C TRP A 51 -10.64 6.31 -1.51
N LEU A 52 -10.51 5.62 -2.64
CA LEU A 52 -10.84 6.20 -3.94
C LEU A 52 -12.34 6.54 -4.07
N ILE A 53 -13.23 5.86 -3.34
CA ILE A 53 -14.66 6.20 -3.31
C ILE A 53 -14.89 7.44 -2.43
N GLU A 54 -14.27 7.49 -1.25
CA GLU A 54 -14.33 8.64 -0.33
C GLU A 54 -13.79 9.92 -0.96
N ASP A 55 -12.75 9.81 -1.78
CA ASP A 55 -12.10 10.91 -2.48
C ASP A 55 -12.82 11.30 -3.80
N ASP A 56 -14.04 10.80 -4.02
CA ASP A 56 -14.85 11.03 -5.22
C ASP A 56 -14.14 10.71 -6.55
N VAL A 57 -13.20 9.75 -6.54
CA VAL A 57 -12.45 9.38 -7.76
C VAL A 57 -13.40 8.68 -8.73
N PRO A 58 -13.49 9.13 -10.00
CA PRO A 58 -14.43 8.56 -10.96
C PRO A 58 -14.28 7.05 -11.11
N ARG A 59 -15.41 6.34 -11.16
CA ARG A 59 -15.45 4.87 -11.23
C ARG A 59 -14.55 4.30 -12.34
N VAL A 60 -14.57 4.92 -13.52
CA VAL A 60 -13.75 4.52 -14.68
C VAL A 60 -12.24 4.50 -14.37
N LEU A 61 -11.77 5.45 -13.56
CA LEU A 61 -10.39 5.53 -13.09
C LEU A 61 -10.12 4.53 -11.97
N ARG A 62 -11.06 4.34 -11.03
CA ARG A 62 -10.92 3.33 -9.95
C ARG A 62 -10.74 1.92 -10.54
N LEU A 63 -11.57 1.55 -11.51
CA LEU A 63 -11.47 0.25 -12.18
C LEU A 63 -10.13 0.10 -12.91
N ALA A 64 -9.70 1.12 -13.65
CA ALA A 64 -8.41 1.10 -14.34
C ALA A 64 -7.24 0.96 -13.35
N ARG A 65 -7.27 1.70 -12.25
CA ARG A 65 -6.25 1.69 -11.19
C ARG A 65 -6.12 0.34 -10.51
N LEU A 66 -7.24 -0.33 -10.25
CA LEU A 66 -7.29 -1.66 -9.61
C LEU A 66 -7.14 -2.82 -10.60
N GLY A 67 -6.97 -2.55 -11.90
CA GLY A 67 -6.91 -3.57 -12.93
C GLY A 67 -8.20 -4.37 -13.09
N HIS A 68 -9.34 -3.80 -12.69
CA HIS A 68 -10.65 -4.43 -12.79
C HIS A 68 -11.19 -4.33 -14.21
N ARG A 69 -11.83 -5.42 -14.65
CA ARG A 69 -12.51 -5.43 -15.96
C ARG A 69 -13.73 -4.51 -15.92
N ARG A 70 -13.81 -3.67 -16.93
CA ARG A 70 -14.99 -2.90 -17.30
C ARG A 70 -16.05 -3.84 -17.90
N ARG A 71 -17.28 -3.77 -17.40
CA ARG A 71 -18.39 -4.66 -17.80
C ARG A 71 -19.71 -3.92 -17.95
N ASP A 72 -19.79 -2.66 -17.56
CA ASP A 72 -21.03 -1.91 -17.57
C ASP A 72 -21.17 -1.08 -18.85
N THR A 73 -22.41 -0.80 -19.24
CA THR A 73 -22.72 -0.01 -20.44
C THR A 73 -22.04 1.37 -20.43
N ASP A 74 -21.88 1.96 -19.24
CA ASP A 74 -21.25 3.28 -19.04
C ASP A 74 -19.72 3.27 -19.31
N ASP A 75 -19.09 2.09 -19.26
CA ASP A 75 -17.64 1.96 -19.41
C ASP A 75 -17.15 2.28 -20.83
N GLY A 76 -18.05 2.31 -21.82
CA GLY A 76 -17.76 2.71 -23.20
C GLY A 76 -17.87 4.22 -23.45
N TYR A 77 -18.51 4.98 -22.55
CA TYR A 77 -18.72 6.42 -22.71
C TYR A 77 -17.70 7.27 -21.96
N SER A 78 -16.96 6.67 -21.02
CA SER A 78 -15.99 7.36 -20.18
C SER A 78 -14.57 6.88 -20.42
N HIS A 79 -13.66 7.83 -20.60
CA HIS A 79 -12.22 7.57 -20.72
C HIS A 79 -11.48 8.17 -19.53
N VAL A 80 -10.41 7.49 -19.12
CA VAL A 80 -9.49 8.05 -18.13
C VAL A 80 -8.72 9.17 -18.81
N THR A 81 -8.71 10.35 -18.19
CA THR A 81 -7.92 11.49 -18.64
C THR A 81 -6.74 11.72 -17.70
N GLU A 82 -5.68 12.36 -18.19
CA GLU A 82 -4.52 12.75 -17.36
C GLU A 82 -4.95 13.60 -16.17
N ARG A 83 -5.88 14.55 -16.40
CA ARG A 83 -6.44 15.40 -15.33
C ARG A 83 -7.12 14.61 -14.22
N MET A 84 -7.83 13.51 -14.55
CA MET A 84 -8.42 12.64 -13.52
C MET A 84 -7.33 11.95 -12.69
N VAL A 85 -6.26 11.48 -13.35
CA VAL A 85 -5.12 10.82 -12.69
C VAL A 85 -4.40 11.79 -11.77
N GLU A 86 -4.08 13.00 -12.25
CA GLU A 86 -3.45 14.05 -11.43
C GLU A 86 -4.26 14.36 -10.18
N ARG A 87 -5.58 14.55 -10.31
CA ARG A 87 -6.45 14.84 -9.16
C ARG A 87 -6.44 13.69 -8.16
N MET A 88 -6.56 12.45 -8.62
CA MET A 88 -6.48 11.27 -7.76
C MET A 88 -5.15 11.22 -7.01
N LEU A 89 -4.03 11.48 -7.69
CA LEU A 89 -2.70 11.46 -7.05
C LEU A 89 -2.58 12.56 -5.99
N ILE A 90 -3.01 13.78 -6.29
CA ILE A 90 -3.01 14.91 -5.33
C ILE A 90 -3.85 14.56 -4.09
N THR A 91 -5.05 14.00 -4.25
CA THR A 91 -5.88 13.66 -3.10
C THR A 91 -5.28 12.54 -2.25
N LEU A 92 -4.71 11.51 -2.88
CA LEU A 92 -4.01 10.44 -2.17
C LEU A 92 -2.77 10.94 -1.42
N ASP A 93 -2.05 11.90 -2.00
CA ASP A 93 -0.88 12.55 -1.38
C ASP A 93 -1.29 13.36 -0.15
N HIS A 94 -2.35 14.18 -0.26
CA HIS A 94 -2.88 14.90 0.89
C HIS A 94 -3.39 13.98 2.00
N ARG A 95 -4.06 12.87 1.65
CA ARG A 95 -4.47 11.87 2.64
C ARG A 95 -3.26 11.28 3.36
N TRP A 96 -2.20 10.96 2.61
CA TRP A 96 -0.95 10.50 3.21
C TRP A 96 -0.36 11.55 4.16
N GLU A 97 -0.23 12.81 3.75
CA GLU A 97 0.30 13.89 4.60
C GLU A 97 -0.51 14.11 5.88
N GLN A 98 -1.83 13.90 5.84
CA GLN A 98 -2.73 14.05 6.99
C GLN A 98 -2.66 12.86 7.96
N ASP A 99 -2.61 11.64 7.44
CA ASP A 99 -2.68 10.42 8.25
C ASP A 99 -1.29 9.90 8.66
N ALA A 100 -0.23 10.25 7.93
CA ALA A 100 1.15 9.89 8.23
C ALA A 100 1.67 10.73 9.40
N THR A 101 1.20 10.38 10.59
CA THR A 101 1.67 10.93 11.88
C THR A 101 2.97 10.29 12.36
N TRP A 102 3.51 9.34 11.60
CA TRP A 102 4.73 8.62 11.96
C TRP A 102 5.97 9.38 11.52
N GLU A 103 6.62 10.05 12.48
CA GLU A 103 7.98 10.54 12.32
C GLU A 103 8.94 9.36 12.50
N TRP A 104 9.82 9.13 11.52
CA TRP A 104 10.93 8.22 11.70
C TRP A 104 11.84 8.79 12.79
N PRO A 105 12.08 8.09 13.91
CA PRO A 105 13.00 8.59 14.91
C PRO A 105 14.39 8.74 14.26
N GLU A 106 14.86 9.97 14.12
CA GLU A 106 16.22 10.25 13.70
C GLU A 106 17.17 9.64 14.73
N ASN A 107 17.99 8.67 14.29
CA ASN A 107 19.01 7.91 15.02
C ASN A 107 18.62 6.51 15.49
N HIS A 108 18.89 5.52 14.64
CA HIS A 108 19.37 4.21 15.10
C HIS A 108 20.78 4.00 14.53
N ALA A 109 21.75 4.77 15.03
CA ALA A 109 23.13 4.33 14.96
C ALA A 109 23.21 3.07 15.81
N ALA A 110 23.32 1.91 15.15
CA ALA A 110 23.51 0.63 15.84
C ALA A 110 24.72 0.76 16.80
N PRO A 111 24.64 0.27 18.04
CA PRO A 111 25.81 0.27 18.92
C PRO A 111 26.92 -0.53 18.24
N THR A 112 28.06 0.12 18.01
CA THR A 112 29.31 -0.51 17.62
C THR A 112 29.64 -1.60 18.63
N GLN A 113 29.44 -2.87 18.29
CA GLN A 113 30.10 -3.95 19.01
C GLN A 113 31.56 -3.99 18.53
N ALA A 114 32.43 -3.36 19.32
CA ALA A 114 33.85 -3.62 19.29
C ALA A 114 34.11 -4.99 19.94
N ALA A 115 34.81 -5.87 19.21
CA ALA A 115 35.47 -7.06 19.72
C ALA A 115 36.98 -6.85 19.61
#